data_AF-A0A7R8XIN7-F1
#
_entry.id   AF-A0A7R8XIN7-F1
#
_cell.length_a   1.000
_cell.length_b   1.000
_cell.length_c   1.000
_cell.angle_alpha   90.00
_cell.angle_beta   90.00
_cell.angle_gamma   90.00
#
_symmetry.space_group_name_H-M   'P 1'
#
loop_
_entity.id
_entity.type
_entity.pdbx_description
1 polymer ?
#
loop_
_entity_poly.entity_id
_entity_poly.type
_entity_poly.pdbx_seq_one_letter_code
_entity_poly.pdbx_strand_id
1 'polypeptide(L)'
;MEWKAVRYGAVGAAVLGLAAVTLATLLTYHFAPCPGMTPKEGREGRGLFREDFPIFAPPDPPKDLRLPRHLFPLEYHLRLMPKFDPVNGFPIDGRVEILVECRENGRNVTLHARNMTFYEVRVLGSDREFDVLDVEYDNERSFVILHLDQDLVANESYAVLIEFRAELTTDLAGLYRSTYREQNFTRYDNGTFLYF
;
A
#
# COMPACT_ATOMS: atom_id res chain seq x y z
N MET A 1 44.30 -63.92 37.19
CA MET A 1 44.55 -62.47 37.24
C MET A 1 43.56 -61.77 36.31
N GLU A 2 42.26 -61.74 36.65
CA GLU A 2 41.20 -61.24 35.73
C GLU A 2 40.22 -60.23 36.35
N TRP A 3 40.52 -59.68 37.53
CA TRP A 3 39.58 -58.81 38.25
C TRP A 3 39.79 -57.30 38.03
N LYS A 4 40.83 -56.89 37.29
CA LYS A 4 41.16 -55.47 37.07
C LYS A 4 40.48 -54.88 35.83
N ALA A 5 40.34 -55.62 34.73
CA ALA A 5 39.79 -55.09 33.47
C ALA A 5 38.27 -54.75 33.55
N VAL A 6 37.49 -55.54 34.29
CA VAL A 6 36.04 -55.32 34.46
C VAL A 6 35.74 -54.00 35.20
N ARG A 7 36.60 -53.59 36.13
CA ARG A 7 36.40 -52.36 36.92
C ARG A 7 36.62 -51.10 36.08
N TYR A 8 37.57 -51.10 35.15
CA TYR A 8 37.81 -49.96 34.25
C TYR A 8 36.72 -49.83 33.17
N GLY A 9 36.18 -50.95 32.67
CA GLY A 9 35.03 -50.92 31.75
C GLY A 9 33.77 -50.35 32.40
N ALA A 10 33.48 -50.74 33.65
CA ALA A 10 32.34 -50.24 34.40
C ALA A 10 32.46 -48.75 34.75
N VAL A 11 33.66 -48.28 35.13
CA VAL A 11 33.90 -46.86 35.43
C VAL A 11 33.84 -46.01 34.15
N GLY A 12 34.38 -46.50 33.03
CA GLY A 12 34.29 -45.81 31.74
C GLY A 12 32.83 -45.66 31.24
N ALA A 13 32.02 -46.70 31.37
CA ALA A 13 30.60 -46.64 31.02
C ALA A 13 29.81 -45.67 31.91
N ALA A 14 30.12 -45.61 33.22
CA ALA A 14 29.47 -44.69 34.15
C ALA A 14 29.79 -43.21 33.83
N VAL A 15 31.05 -42.90 33.49
CA VAL A 15 31.47 -41.53 33.14
C VAL A 15 30.83 -41.07 31.82
N LEU A 16 30.76 -41.95 30.80
CA LEU A 16 30.09 -41.64 29.55
C LEU A 16 28.57 -41.43 29.74
N GLY A 17 27.95 -42.22 30.61
CA GLY A 17 26.54 -42.06 30.98
C GLY A 17 26.27 -40.70 31.63
N LEU A 18 27.11 -40.28 32.59
CA LEU A 18 26.97 -38.97 33.24
C LEU A 18 27.19 -37.81 32.26
N ALA A 19 28.16 -37.91 31.35
CA ALA A 19 28.41 -36.90 30.33
C ALA A 19 27.20 -36.76 29.37
N ALA A 20 26.61 -37.87 28.93
CA ALA A 20 25.42 -37.86 28.10
C ALA A 20 24.22 -37.21 28.79
N VAL A 21 24.02 -37.46 30.09
CA VAL A 21 22.95 -36.84 30.88
C VAL A 21 23.15 -35.33 31.00
N THR A 22 24.38 -34.87 31.26
CA THR A 22 24.68 -33.43 31.35
C THR A 22 24.51 -32.70 30.02
N LEU A 23 24.87 -33.35 28.90
CA LEU A 23 24.69 -32.77 27.57
C LEU A 23 23.20 -32.68 27.22
N ALA A 24 22.42 -33.73 27.52
CA ALA A 24 20.98 -33.75 27.28
C ALA A 24 20.25 -32.68 28.12
N THR A 25 20.58 -32.53 29.41
CA THR A 25 19.99 -31.47 30.25
C THR A 25 20.35 -30.09 29.72
N LEU A 26 21.62 -29.81 29.41
CA LEU A 26 22.05 -28.54 28.83
C LEU A 26 21.32 -28.22 27.51
N LEU A 27 21.17 -29.22 26.63
CA LEU A 27 20.43 -29.08 25.38
C LEU A 27 18.95 -28.78 25.64
N THR A 28 18.30 -29.48 26.57
CA THR A 28 16.91 -29.19 26.94
C THR A 28 16.73 -27.80 27.57
N TYR A 29 17.72 -27.29 28.33
CA TYR A 29 17.66 -25.93 28.86
C TYR A 29 17.81 -24.87 27.77
N HIS A 30 18.63 -25.12 26.74
CA HIS A 30 18.82 -24.19 25.64
C HIS A 30 17.67 -24.16 24.63
N PHE A 31 16.99 -25.30 24.43
CA PHE A 31 15.87 -25.43 23.50
C PHE A 31 14.51 -25.53 24.19
N ALA A 32 14.42 -25.29 25.50
CA ALA A 32 13.13 -25.22 26.19
C ALA A 32 12.31 -24.05 25.61
N PRO A 33 11.10 -24.32 25.09
CA PRO A 33 10.15 -23.27 24.77
C PRO A 33 9.81 -22.50 26.05
N CYS A 34 9.80 -21.16 25.96
CA CYS A 34 9.48 -20.28 27.09
C CYS A 34 8.21 -20.77 27.82
N PRO A 35 8.27 -21.04 29.15
CA PRO A 35 7.08 -21.37 29.92
C PRO A 35 6.26 -20.09 30.09
N GLY A 36 5.15 -19.95 29.36
CA GLY A 36 4.33 -18.74 29.49
C GLY A 36 3.17 -18.52 28.53
N MET A 37 2.85 -19.43 27.60
CA MET A 37 1.64 -19.30 26.77
C MET A 37 0.79 -20.56 26.84
N THR A 38 0.06 -20.69 27.94
CA THR A 38 -1.23 -21.40 27.92
C THR A 38 -2.29 -20.44 27.37
N PRO A 39 -3.12 -20.83 26.38
CA PRO A 39 -4.29 -20.05 26.00
C PRO A 39 -5.17 -19.88 27.24
N LYS A 40 -5.40 -18.63 27.68
CA LYS A 40 -6.34 -18.37 28.77
C LYS A 40 -7.75 -18.59 28.25
N GLU A 41 -8.35 -19.69 28.65
CA GLU A 41 -9.78 -19.92 28.62
C GLU A 41 -10.49 -18.76 29.33
N GLY A 42 -11.36 -18.06 28.60
CA GLY A 42 -11.98 -16.81 29.02
C GLY A 42 -12.87 -17.02 30.24
N ARG A 43 -12.46 -16.48 31.39
CA ARG A 43 -13.29 -16.37 32.58
C ARG A 43 -13.93 -14.99 32.60
N GLU A 44 -15.24 -14.97 32.39
CA GLU A 44 -16.12 -13.81 32.45
C GLU A 44 -15.96 -13.10 33.81
N GLY A 45 -15.23 -11.98 33.80
CA GLY A 45 -15.00 -11.12 34.95
C GLY A 45 -16.04 -10.02 35.01
N ARG A 46 -17.05 -10.18 35.87
CA ARG A 46 -17.90 -9.07 36.34
C ARG A 46 -17.13 -8.26 37.39
N GLY A 47 -16.87 -6.99 37.11
CA GLY A 47 -16.62 -5.97 38.14
C GLY A 47 -15.52 -4.96 37.82
N LEU A 48 -15.94 -3.70 37.69
CA LEU A 48 -15.17 -2.46 37.90
C LEU A 48 -14.24 -1.97 36.77
N PHE A 49 -14.74 -1.89 35.53
CA PHE A 49 -14.21 -0.90 34.59
C PHE A 49 -14.92 0.43 34.83
N ARG A 50 -14.15 1.40 35.30
CA ARG A 50 -14.54 2.80 35.34
C ARG A 50 -14.49 3.35 33.91
N GLU A 51 -15.66 3.47 33.30
CA GLU A 51 -15.89 4.15 32.02
C GLU A 51 -15.69 5.66 32.18
N ASP A 52 -14.45 6.14 32.24
CA ASP A 52 -14.15 7.59 32.16
C ASP A 52 -12.94 7.86 31.25
N PHE A 53 -12.70 7.01 30.23
CA PHE A 53 -11.88 7.43 29.10
C PHE A 53 -12.81 8.12 28.11
N PRO A 54 -12.56 9.38 27.70
CA PRO A 54 -13.31 9.96 26.60
C PRO A 54 -13.10 9.03 25.41
N ILE A 55 -14.19 8.40 24.96
CA ILE A 55 -14.22 7.63 23.74
C ILE A 55 -13.90 8.64 22.64
N PHE A 56 -12.64 8.70 22.22
CA PHE A 56 -12.30 9.30 20.95
C PHE A 56 -12.81 8.32 19.89
N ALA A 57 -14.12 8.41 19.63
CA ALA A 57 -14.71 7.70 18.51
C ALA A 57 -13.94 8.20 17.28
N PRO A 58 -13.30 7.30 16.50
CA PRO A 58 -12.68 7.73 15.27
C PRO A 58 -13.75 8.45 14.43
N PRO A 59 -13.38 9.53 13.72
CA PRO A 59 -14.33 10.24 12.86
C PRO A 59 -15.01 9.23 11.94
N ASP A 60 -16.31 9.43 11.73
CA ASP A 60 -17.08 8.57 10.82
C ASP A 60 -16.37 8.53 9.45
N PRO A 61 -16.25 7.35 8.82
CA PRO A 61 -15.59 7.25 7.53
C PRO A 61 -16.30 8.13 6.50
N PRO A 62 -15.58 8.70 5.50
CA PRO A 62 -16.17 9.52 4.47
C PRO A 62 -17.35 8.80 3.81
N LYS A 63 -18.49 9.48 3.70
CA LYS A 63 -19.64 8.96 2.96
C LYS A 63 -19.33 9.00 1.46
N ASP A 64 -19.72 7.94 0.76
CA ASP A 64 -19.61 7.79 -0.69
C ASP A 64 -18.20 7.89 -1.28
N LEU A 65 -17.44 6.79 -1.14
CA LEU A 65 -16.12 6.57 -1.74
C LEU A 65 -16.15 6.20 -3.23
N ARG A 66 -17.34 6.04 -3.83
CA ARG A 66 -17.49 5.64 -5.23
C ARG A 66 -17.62 6.88 -6.12
N LEU A 67 -16.97 6.84 -7.28
CA LEU A 67 -17.15 7.86 -8.30
C LEU A 67 -18.64 7.96 -8.72
N PRO A 68 -19.11 9.16 -9.09
CA PRO A 68 -20.37 9.33 -9.82
C PRO A 68 -20.42 8.46 -11.08
N ARG A 69 -21.62 8.05 -11.48
CA ARG A 69 -21.82 7.10 -12.60
C ARG A 69 -22.18 7.77 -13.92
N HIS A 70 -22.28 9.09 -13.95
CA HIS A 70 -22.70 9.83 -15.14
C HIS A 70 -21.63 9.85 -16.24
N LEU A 71 -20.35 9.68 -15.89
CA LEU A 71 -19.26 9.51 -16.86
C LEU A 71 -18.73 8.08 -16.81
N PHE A 72 -18.62 7.46 -17.98
CA PHE A 72 -18.09 6.12 -18.14
C PHE A 72 -16.84 6.15 -19.03
N PRO A 73 -15.68 5.67 -18.56
CA PRO A 73 -14.47 5.68 -19.37
C PRO A 73 -14.53 4.61 -20.47
N LEU A 74 -14.16 5.02 -21.68
CA LEU A 74 -14.07 4.16 -22.85
C LEU A 74 -12.62 3.76 -23.12
N GLU A 75 -11.69 4.72 -23.05
CA GLU A 75 -10.29 4.50 -23.41
C GLU A 75 -9.35 5.45 -22.64
N TYR A 76 -8.12 5.00 -22.40
CA TYR A 76 -7.06 5.79 -21.79
C TYR A 76 -5.80 5.78 -22.66
N HIS A 77 -5.34 6.96 -23.06
CA HIS A 77 -4.04 7.15 -23.70
C HIS A 77 -3.09 7.72 -22.67
N LEU A 78 -2.32 6.83 -22.03
CA LEU A 78 -1.42 7.17 -20.93
C LEU A 78 0.04 7.20 -21.38
N ARG A 79 0.73 8.31 -21.12
CA ARG A 79 2.17 8.46 -21.28
C ARG A 79 2.79 8.82 -19.94
N LEU A 80 3.80 8.06 -19.53
CA LEU A 80 4.57 8.27 -18.31
C LEU A 80 6.05 8.43 -18.65
N MET A 81 6.70 9.45 -18.11
CA MET A 81 8.11 9.74 -18.27
C MET A 81 8.79 9.82 -16.90
N PRO A 82 9.10 8.68 -16.27
CA PRO A 82 9.81 8.65 -15.00
C PRO A 82 11.27 9.07 -15.20
N LYS A 83 11.78 9.86 -14.27
CA LYS A 83 13.18 10.30 -14.21
C LYS A 83 13.87 9.66 -13.01
N PHE A 84 15.10 9.23 -13.22
CA PHE A 84 15.93 8.59 -12.20
C PHE A 84 17.12 9.48 -11.85
N ASP A 85 16.90 10.43 -10.95
CA ASP A 85 17.93 11.37 -10.52
C ASP A 85 18.16 11.27 -9.01
N PRO A 86 19.21 10.56 -8.56
CA PRO A 86 19.53 10.44 -7.14
C PRO A 86 19.81 11.77 -6.43
N VAL A 87 20.08 12.85 -7.18
CA VAL A 87 20.36 14.19 -6.63
C VAL A 87 19.10 15.05 -6.61
N ASN A 88 18.33 15.04 -7.71
CA ASN A 88 17.18 15.94 -7.90
C ASN A 88 15.81 15.28 -7.66
N GLY A 89 15.76 13.99 -7.34
CA GLY A 89 14.52 13.25 -7.06
C GLY A 89 14.09 12.32 -8.18
N PHE A 90 12.89 11.76 -8.05
CA PHE A 90 12.39 10.74 -8.97
C PHE A 90 11.02 11.11 -9.54
N PRO A 91 10.90 12.30 -10.18
CA PRO A 91 9.63 12.77 -10.68
C PRO A 91 9.17 11.95 -11.88
N ILE A 92 7.86 11.90 -12.05
CA ILE A 92 7.18 11.34 -13.21
C ILE A 92 6.47 12.49 -13.89
N ASP A 93 6.88 12.83 -15.11
CA ASP A 93 6.08 13.70 -15.97
C ASP A 93 5.09 12.82 -16.74
N GLY A 94 3.80 13.11 -16.61
CA GLY A 94 2.72 12.30 -17.14
C GLY A 94 1.76 13.11 -18.00
N ARG A 95 1.20 12.44 -19.01
CA ARG A 95 0.05 12.94 -19.77
C ARG A 95 -0.95 11.80 -19.90
N VAL A 96 -2.22 12.09 -19.63
CA VAL A 96 -3.32 11.16 -19.90
C VAL A 96 -4.39 11.87 -20.72
N GLU A 97 -4.91 11.17 -21.72
CA GLU A 97 -6.15 11.50 -22.39
C GLU A 97 -7.16 10.38 -22.12
N ILE A 98 -8.31 10.76 -21.56
CA ILE A 98 -9.36 9.83 -21.17
C ILE A 98 -10.56 10.09 -22.06
N LEU A 99 -10.91 9.14 -22.91
CA LEU A 99 -12.16 9.18 -23.65
C LEU A 99 -13.28 8.68 -22.73
N VAL A 100 -14.30 9.51 -22.52
CA VAL A 100 -15.45 9.20 -21.66
C VAL A 100 -16.76 9.34 -22.41
N GLU A 101 -17.69 8.42 -22.15
CA GLU A 101 -19.09 8.52 -22.52
C GLU A 101 -19.87 9.18 -21.37
N CYS A 102 -20.63 10.23 -21.67
CA CYS A 102 -21.57 10.80 -20.73
C CYS A 102 -22.90 10.05 -20.81
N ARG A 103 -23.35 9.43 -19.71
CA ARG A 103 -24.59 8.65 -19.64
C ARG A 103 -25.76 9.45 -19.08
N GLU A 104 -25.47 10.47 -18.29
CA GLU A 104 -26.44 11.36 -17.68
C GLU A 104 -25.88 12.78 -17.72
N ASN A 105 -26.72 13.78 -18.01
CA ASN A 105 -26.26 15.17 -18.08
C ASN A 105 -25.58 15.58 -16.77
N GLY A 106 -24.45 16.27 -16.87
CA GLY A 106 -23.70 16.72 -15.71
C GLY A 106 -22.74 17.84 -16.04
N ARG A 107 -22.43 18.69 -15.05
CA ARG A 107 -21.53 19.85 -15.23
C ARG A 107 -20.15 19.64 -14.63
N ASN A 108 -19.77 18.40 -14.40
CA ASN A 108 -18.47 18.09 -13.81
C ASN A 108 -17.86 16.82 -14.38
N VAL A 109 -16.55 16.73 -14.20
CA VAL A 109 -15.77 15.50 -14.36
C VAL A 109 -15.15 15.18 -13.02
N THR A 110 -15.51 14.04 -12.43
CA THR A 110 -14.92 13.57 -11.16
C THR A 110 -14.04 12.36 -11.44
N LEU A 111 -12.79 12.43 -11.00
CA LEU A 111 -11.75 11.40 -11.21
C LEU A 111 -11.07 11.06 -9.90
N HIS A 112 -10.45 9.88 -9.82
CA HIS A 112 -9.50 9.59 -8.77
C HIS A 112 -8.14 10.22 -9.08
N ALA A 113 -7.57 10.94 -8.11
CA ALA A 113 -6.20 11.42 -8.16
C ALA A 113 -5.62 11.49 -6.75
N ARG A 114 -4.38 11.04 -6.61
CA ARG A 114 -3.66 11.01 -5.32
C ARG A 114 -2.19 11.29 -5.55
N ASN A 115 -1.61 12.17 -4.73
CA ASN A 115 -0.18 12.51 -4.74
C ASN A 115 0.36 12.91 -6.13
N MET A 116 -0.42 13.70 -6.88
CA MET A 116 -0.04 14.23 -8.18
C MET A 116 -0.51 15.68 -8.32
N THR A 117 0.24 16.46 -9.10
CA THR A 117 -0.03 17.87 -9.37
C THR A 117 -0.41 18.02 -10.83
N PHE A 118 -1.53 18.68 -11.11
CA PHE A 118 -1.97 18.96 -12.48
C PHE A 118 -1.37 20.27 -12.98
N TYR A 119 -0.84 20.26 -14.20
CA TYR A 119 -0.30 21.46 -14.87
C TYR A 119 -1.23 21.98 -15.95
N GLU A 120 -1.91 21.07 -16.64
CA GLU A 120 -2.86 21.41 -17.69
C GLU A 120 -4.04 20.44 -17.60
N VAL A 121 -5.25 20.97 -17.71
CA VAL A 121 -6.49 20.20 -17.73
C VAL A 121 -7.38 20.78 -18.82
N ARG A 122 -7.83 19.94 -19.74
CA ARG A 122 -8.71 20.32 -20.85
C ARG A 122 -9.80 19.29 -21.01
N VAL A 123 -11.01 19.75 -21.32
CA VAL A 123 -12.16 18.89 -21.60
C VAL A 123 -12.69 19.24 -22.98
N LEU A 124 -12.64 18.28 -23.90
CA LEU A 124 -12.99 18.47 -25.30
C LEU A 124 -14.23 17.65 -25.65
N GLY A 125 -15.21 18.29 -26.29
CA GLY A 125 -16.27 17.60 -27.01
C GLY A 125 -15.95 17.50 -28.51
N SER A 126 -16.90 16.97 -29.29
CA SER A 126 -16.75 16.79 -30.74
C SER A 126 -16.52 18.10 -31.50
N ASP A 127 -17.09 19.21 -31.04
CA ASP A 127 -17.14 20.49 -31.76
C ASP A 127 -16.54 21.67 -30.99
N ARG A 128 -16.19 21.48 -29.71
CA ARG A 128 -15.76 22.57 -28.82
C ARG A 128 -14.90 22.08 -27.67
N GLU A 129 -14.22 23.03 -27.05
CA GLU A 129 -13.57 22.90 -25.76
C GLU A 129 -14.46 23.49 -24.66
N PHE A 130 -14.46 22.85 -23.49
CA PHE A 130 -15.19 23.30 -22.30
C PHE A 130 -14.22 24.00 -21.36
N ASP A 131 -14.67 25.13 -20.81
CA ASP A 131 -13.86 25.87 -19.84
C ASP A 131 -13.95 25.19 -18.47
N VAL A 132 -12.80 24.90 -17.87
CA VAL A 132 -12.71 24.41 -16.49
C VAL A 132 -12.71 25.61 -15.57
N LEU A 133 -13.84 25.86 -14.91
CA LEU A 133 -14.05 27.00 -14.03
C LEU A 133 -13.34 26.86 -12.69
N ASP A 134 -13.29 25.63 -12.16
CA ASP A 134 -12.66 25.32 -10.89
C ASP A 134 -12.18 23.87 -10.83
N VAL A 135 -11.14 23.62 -10.03
CA VAL A 135 -10.58 22.29 -9.77
C VAL A 135 -10.58 22.06 -8.26
N GLU A 136 -11.54 21.27 -7.81
CA GLU A 136 -11.71 20.92 -6.40
C GLU A 136 -10.98 19.61 -6.08
N TYR A 137 -10.24 19.61 -4.97
CA TYR A 137 -9.48 18.46 -4.48
C TYR A 137 -10.11 17.92 -3.19
N ASP A 138 -10.65 16.71 -3.26
CA ASP A 138 -11.13 15.97 -2.09
C ASP A 138 -10.11 14.91 -1.70
N ASN A 139 -9.21 15.27 -0.78
CA ASN A 139 -8.13 14.39 -0.34
C ASN A 139 -8.63 13.19 0.46
N GLU A 140 -9.77 13.30 1.15
CA GLU A 140 -10.33 12.21 1.95
C GLU A 140 -10.83 11.06 1.08
N ARG A 141 -11.50 11.40 -0.04
CA ARG A 141 -12.00 10.44 -1.03
C ARG A 141 -11.02 10.17 -2.16
N SER A 142 -9.89 10.91 -2.19
CA SER A 142 -8.93 10.92 -3.30
C SER A 142 -9.61 11.23 -4.64
N PHE A 143 -10.48 12.25 -4.64
CA PHE A 143 -11.13 12.76 -5.84
C PHE A 143 -10.51 14.09 -6.28
N VAL A 144 -10.53 14.30 -7.59
CA VAL A 144 -10.46 15.63 -8.21
C VAL A 144 -11.75 15.85 -8.99
N ILE A 145 -12.34 17.03 -8.81
CA ILE A 145 -13.60 17.41 -9.45
C ILE A 145 -13.32 18.65 -10.31
N LEU A 146 -13.50 18.49 -11.62
CA LEU A 146 -13.42 19.58 -12.59
C LEU A 146 -14.82 20.15 -12.78
N HIS A 147 -15.01 21.42 -12.40
CA HIS A 147 -16.28 22.13 -12.58
C HIS A 147 -16.26 22.84 -13.94
N LEU A 148 -17.25 22.57 -14.78
CA LEU A 148 -17.29 23.06 -16.16
C LEU A 148 -18.23 24.26 -16.32
N ASP A 149 -18.02 25.07 -17.36
CA ASP A 149 -18.90 26.18 -17.72
C ASP A 149 -20.28 25.72 -18.22
N GLN A 150 -20.32 24.54 -18.85
CA GLN A 150 -21.49 23.98 -19.50
C GLN A 150 -21.68 22.49 -19.19
N ASP A 151 -22.92 22.03 -19.41
CA ASP A 151 -23.27 20.63 -19.17
C ASP A 151 -22.67 19.73 -20.26
N LEU A 152 -22.09 18.62 -19.82
CA LEU A 152 -21.90 17.42 -20.61
C LEU A 152 -23.27 16.79 -20.85
N VAL A 153 -23.54 16.38 -22.08
CA VAL A 153 -24.84 15.89 -22.55
C VAL A 153 -24.82 14.37 -22.60
N ALA A 154 -25.90 13.73 -22.17
CA ALA A 154 -26.04 12.29 -22.19
C ALA A 154 -25.97 11.72 -23.63
N ASN A 155 -25.35 10.55 -23.75
CA ASN A 155 -25.02 9.82 -24.97
C ASN A 155 -24.00 10.51 -25.90
N GLU A 156 -23.26 11.51 -25.41
CA GLU A 156 -22.13 12.12 -26.10
C GLU A 156 -20.79 11.66 -25.50
N SER A 157 -19.72 11.80 -26.29
CA SER A 157 -18.36 11.46 -25.86
C SER A 157 -17.48 12.70 -25.70
N TYR A 158 -16.57 12.63 -24.74
CA TYR A 158 -15.66 13.73 -24.39
C TYR A 158 -14.25 13.20 -24.14
N ALA A 159 -13.23 14.00 -24.46
CA ALA A 159 -11.85 13.73 -24.12
C ALA A 159 -11.43 14.61 -22.94
N VAL A 160 -10.95 13.98 -21.86
CA VAL A 160 -10.38 14.67 -20.70
C VAL A 160 -8.86 14.54 -20.77
N LEU A 161 -8.17 15.64 -21.02
CA LEU A 161 -6.72 15.69 -21.16
C LEU A 161 -6.12 16.29 -19.90
N ILE A 162 -5.15 15.59 -19.31
CA ILE A 162 -4.48 16.01 -18.09
C ILE A 162 -2.98 15.84 -18.27
N GLU A 163 -2.23 16.93 -18.11
CA GLU A 163 -0.80 16.89 -17.86
C GLU A 163 -0.54 16.98 -16.37
N PHE A 164 0.25 16.05 -15.84
CA PHE A 164 0.50 15.96 -14.42
C PHE A 164 1.95 15.63 -14.11
N ARG A 165 2.36 15.93 -12.87
CA ARG A 165 3.58 15.39 -12.26
C ARG A 165 3.27 14.65 -10.98
N ALA A 166 3.95 13.54 -10.79
CA ALA A 166 3.93 12.74 -9.57
C ALA A 166 5.38 12.38 -9.17
N GLU A 167 5.55 11.66 -8.06
CA GLU A 167 6.86 11.19 -7.59
C GLU A 167 6.86 9.66 -7.49
N LEU A 168 7.96 9.02 -7.90
CA LEU A 168 8.19 7.59 -7.66
C LEU A 168 8.39 7.36 -6.17
N THR A 169 7.40 6.73 -5.55
CA THR A 169 7.42 6.37 -4.12
C THR A 169 8.27 5.13 -3.86
N THR A 170 8.49 4.80 -2.59
CA THR A 170 9.14 3.55 -2.15
C THR A 170 8.22 2.69 -1.28
N ASP A 171 6.93 3.04 -1.21
CA ASP A 171 5.90 2.42 -0.36
C ASP A 171 5.21 1.21 -1.02
N LEU A 172 5.68 0.80 -2.21
CA LEU A 172 5.11 -0.31 -2.99
C LEU A 172 3.63 -0.09 -3.35
N ALA A 173 3.21 1.16 -3.51
CA ALA A 173 1.87 1.53 -3.94
C ALA A 173 1.92 2.45 -5.17
N GLY A 174 1.03 2.21 -6.14
CA GLY A 174 1.02 2.95 -7.39
C GLY A 174 2.25 2.64 -8.25
N LEU A 175 2.79 3.66 -8.90
CA LEU A 175 4.08 3.57 -9.60
C LEU A 175 5.20 3.93 -8.62
N TYR A 176 6.02 2.95 -8.29
CA TYR A 176 7.05 3.05 -7.26
C TYR A 176 8.43 2.73 -7.85
N ARG A 177 9.49 3.13 -7.14
CA ARG A 177 10.87 2.72 -7.45
C ARG A 177 11.32 1.63 -6.49
N SER A 178 12.09 0.69 -7.02
CA SER A 178 12.86 -0.29 -6.26
C SER A 178 14.35 -0.12 -6.56
N THR A 179 15.20 -0.62 -5.67
CA THR A 179 16.65 -0.58 -5.85
C THR A 179 17.26 -1.94 -5.65
N TYR A 180 18.31 -2.22 -6.41
CA TYR A 180 19.16 -3.39 -6.20
C TYR A 180 20.63 -3.01 -6.31
N ARG A 181 21.48 -3.81 -5.67
CA ARG A 181 22.93 -3.65 -5.73
C ARG A 181 23.49 -4.58 -6.79
N GLU A 182 24.20 -3.99 -7.74
CA GLU A 182 24.98 -4.70 -8.74
C GLU A 182 26.45 -4.37 -8.49
N GLN A 183 27.19 -5.30 -7.89
CA GLN A 183 28.57 -5.07 -7.44
C GLN A 183 28.66 -3.84 -6.51
N ASN A 184 29.38 -2.79 -6.93
CA ASN A 184 29.55 -1.53 -6.21
C ASN A 184 28.57 -0.43 -6.65
N PHE A 185 27.62 -0.75 -7.55
CA PHE A 185 26.65 0.20 -8.08
C PHE A 185 25.25 -0.05 -7.52
N THR A 186 24.54 1.03 -7.21
CA THR A 186 23.11 0.99 -6.94
C THR A 186 22.37 1.24 -8.26
N ARG A 187 21.47 0.31 -8.62
CA ARG A 187 20.59 0.41 -9.77
C ARG A 187 19.16 0.70 -9.30
N TYR A 188 18.39 1.38 -10.14
CA TYR A 188 17.01 1.79 -9.87
C TYR A 188 16.10 1.28 -10.98
N ASP A 189 15.00 0.65 -10.59
CA ASP A 189 13.97 0.13 -11.49
C ASP A 189 12.59 0.62 -11.03
N ASN A 190 11.63 0.68 -11.96
CA ASN A 190 10.24 0.99 -11.68
C ASN A 190 9.44 -0.31 -11.49
N GLY A 191 8.52 -0.30 -10.53
CA GLY A 191 7.44 -1.28 -10.43
C GLY A 191 6.10 -0.58 -10.34
N THR A 192 5.05 -1.26 -10.77
CA THR A 192 3.67 -0.78 -10.59
C THR A 192 2.92 -1.79 -9.75
N PHE A 193 2.28 -1.32 -8.68
CA PHE A 193 1.39 -2.12 -7.86
C PHE A 193 0.10 -1.35 -7.60
N LEU A 194 -1.00 -1.80 -8.20
CA LEU A 194 -2.32 -1.20 -8.05
C LEU A 194 -3.17 -2.07 -7.11
N TYR A 195 -3.65 -1.47 -6.01
CA TYR A 195 -4.70 -2.06 -5.19
C TYR A 195 -6.05 -1.70 -5.82
N PHE A 196 -6.86 -2.70 -6.15
CA PHE A 196 -8.23 -2.54 -6.63
C PHE A 196 -9.22 -2.76 -5.50
#